data_AF-B6YWM0-F1
#
_entry.id   AF-B6YWM0-F1
#
_cell.length_a   1.000
_cell.length_b   1.000
_cell.length_c   1.000
_cell.angle_alpha   90.00
_cell.angle_beta   90.00
_cell.angle_gamma   90.00
#
_symmetry.space_group_name_H-M   'P 1'
#
loop_
_entity.id
_entity.type
_entity.pdbx_description
1 polymer ?
#
loop_
_entity_poly.entity_id
_entity_poly.type
_entity_poly.pdbx_seq_one_letter_code
_entity_poly.pdbx_strand_id
1 'polypeptide(L)'
;MRLVLKPLFEAELPAGFEEIVREKLAGKEVRTNEEVEIDLLGKPLRFKVLLAEPSPMKVARSTRVEFSTGEVRIIDFEFDDPIRDVISFEKGFVVVFPNKVLILNHNGQKIYSDEFEELNKVSVSKETVVIVHGKNKLRFVKP
;
A
#
# COMPACT_ATOMS: atom_id res chain seq x y z
N MET A 1 2.25 17.79 -4.43
CA MET A 1 1.39 17.15 -5.42
C MET A 1 2.22 16.18 -6.24
N ARG A 2 1.95 14.89 -6.07
CA ARG A 2 2.73 13.80 -6.67
C ARG A 2 1.79 12.88 -7.45
N LEU A 3 2.22 12.49 -8.63
CA LEU A 3 1.50 11.58 -9.52
C LEU A 3 2.44 10.46 -9.97
N VAL A 4 2.10 9.21 -9.65
CA VAL A 4 2.84 8.03 -10.08
C VAL A 4 2.00 7.25 -11.09
N LEU A 5 2.56 7.02 -12.27
CA LEU A 5 1.90 6.35 -13.39
C LEU A 5 2.59 5.04 -13.75
N LYS A 6 1.80 4.03 -14.09
CA LYS A 6 2.29 2.78 -14.72
C LYS A 6 1.87 2.78 -16.19
N PRO A 7 2.82 2.73 -17.14
CA PRO A 7 2.51 2.48 -18.54
C PRO A 7 1.78 1.14 -18.71
N LEU A 8 0.68 1.11 -19.48
CA LEU A 8 -0.04 -0.13 -19.83
C LEU A 8 0.40 -0.67 -21.20
N PHE A 9 1.65 -0.44 -21.56
CA PHE A 9 2.28 -0.85 -22.81
C PHE A 9 3.75 -1.22 -22.56
N GLU A 10 4.30 -2.07 -23.41
CA GLU A 10 5.67 -2.54 -23.33
C GLU A 10 6.56 -1.70 -24.25
N ALA A 11 7.04 -0.56 -23.74
CA ALA A 11 8.04 0.28 -24.42
C ALA A 11 8.86 1.07 -23.39
N GLU A 12 10.12 1.31 -23.71
CA GLU A 12 10.95 2.21 -22.91
C GLU A 12 10.50 3.67 -23.11
N LEU A 13 10.32 4.37 -21.99
CA LEU A 13 10.06 5.81 -22.00
C LEU A 13 11.37 6.57 -21.96
N PRO A 14 11.61 7.50 -22.88
CA PRO A 14 12.84 8.30 -22.89
C PRO A 14 12.92 9.20 -21.65
N ALA A 15 14.13 9.59 -21.25
CA ALA A 15 14.31 10.55 -20.17
C ALA A 15 13.63 11.90 -20.50
N GLY A 16 12.93 12.49 -19.53
CA GLY A 16 12.20 13.75 -19.69
C GLY A 16 10.76 13.57 -20.20
N PHE A 17 10.31 12.33 -20.42
CA PHE A 17 8.94 12.03 -20.81
C PHE A 17 7.91 12.42 -19.73
N GLU A 18 8.34 12.52 -18.47
CA GLU A 18 7.55 12.99 -17.34
C GLU A 18 7.00 14.40 -17.59
N GLU A 19 7.78 15.26 -18.24
CA GLU A 19 7.39 16.64 -18.52
C GLU A 19 6.28 16.70 -19.57
N ILE A 20 6.41 15.90 -20.63
CA ILE A 20 5.41 15.80 -21.71
C ILE A 20 4.08 15.30 -21.14
N VAL A 21 4.13 14.24 -20.33
CA VAL A 21 2.93 13.69 -19.68
C VAL A 21 2.31 14.70 -18.72
N ARG A 22 3.11 15.41 -17.93
CA ARG A 22 2.65 16.49 -17.04
C ARG A 22 1.93 17.59 -17.81
N GLU A 23 2.47 18.02 -18.96
CA GLU A 23 1.84 19.04 -19.80
C GLU A 23 0.52 18.54 -20.41
N LYS A 24 0.46 17.29 -20.88
CA LYS A 24 -0.75 16.70 -21.46
C LYS A 24 -1.86 16.48 -20.44
N LEU A 25 -1.52 16.20 -19.19
CA LEU A 25 -2.47 16.01 -18.10
C LEU A 25 -2.81 17.31 -17.37
N ALA A 26 -2.07 18.41 -17.60
CA ALA A 26 -2.28 19.67 -16.89
C ALA A 26 -3.74 20.15 -16.97
N GLY A 27 -4.34 20.43 -15.82
CA GLY A 27 -5.73 20.84 -15.69
C GLY A 27 -6.74 19.70 -15.57
N LYS A 28 -6.35 18.44 -15.80
CA LYS A 28 -7.22 17.27 -15.56
C LYS A 28 -7.23 16.89 -14.07
N GLU A 29 -8.36 16.41 -13.58
CA GLU A 29 -8.48 15.75 -12.28
C GLU A 29 -8.14 14.26 -12.46
N VAL A 30 -7.34 13.70 -11.55
CA VAL A 30 -6.94 12.28 -11.55
C VAL A 30 -7.11 11.68 -10.15
N ARG A 31 -7.44 10.39 -10.11
CA ARG A 31 -7.60 9.61 -8.87
C ARG A 31 -6.68 8.40 -8.84
N THR A 32 -6.26 8.00 -7.65
CA THR A 32 -5.55 6.72 -7.46
C THR A 32 -6.41 5.57 -7.98
N ASN A 33 -5.79 4.61 -8.67
CA ASN A 33 -6.39 3.45 -9.36
C ASN A 33 -7.18 3.75 -10.64
N GLU A 34 -7.23 5.01 -11.10
CA GLU A 34 -7.83 5.37 -12.40
C GLU A 34 -6.93 4.98 -13.58
N GLU A 35 -7.52 4.75 -14.76
CA GLU A 35 -6.78 4.71 -16.03
C GLU A 35 -6.93 6.04 -16.77
N VAL A 36 -5.81 6.60 -17.22
CA VAL A 36 -5.78 7.83 -18.02
C VAL A 36 -5.23 7.54 -19.41
N GLU A 37 -5.87 8.14 -20.40
CA GLU A 37 -5.41 8.10 -21.80
C GLU A 37 -4.73 9.43 -22.16
N ILE A 38 -3.56 9.30 -22.79
CA ILE A 38 -2.72 10.43 -23.18
C ILE A 38 -2.33 10.27 -24.66
N ASP A 39 -2.73 11.22 -25.49
CA ASP A 39 -2.32 11.28 -26.88
C ASP A 39 -0.87 11.74 -27.02
N LEU A 40 -0.02 10.81 -27.48
CA LEU A 40 1.41 10.98 -27.62
C LEU A 40 1.83 10.55 -29.01
N LEU A 41 2.41 11.47 -29.79
CA LEU A 41 2.83 11.25 -31.19
C LEU A 41 1.70 10.69 -32.08
N GLY A 42 0.45 11.11 -31.83
CA GLY A 42 -0.74 10.65 -32.56
C GLY A 42 -1.22 9.25 -32.19
N LYS A 43 -0.70 8.65 -31.10
CA LYS A 43 -1.19 7.38 -30.55
C LYS A 43 -1.76 7.59 -29.15
N PRO A 44 -2.96 7.04 -28.85
CA PRO A 44 -3.49 7.03 -27.49
C PRO A 44 -2.71 6.01 -26.66
N LEU A 45 -1.96 6.50 -25.67
CA LEU A 45 -1.24 5.66 -24.72
C LEU A 45 -1.97 5.66 -23.38
N ARG A 46 -2.19 4.45 -22.84
CA ARG A 46 -2.90 4.25 -21.58
C ARG A 46 -1.91 4.09 -20.42
N PHE A 47 -2.23 4.74 -19.32
CA PHE A 47 -1.48 4.67 -18.07
C PHE A 47 -2.43 4.40 -16.91
N LYS A 48 -2.01 3.55 -15.97
CA LYS A 48 -2.70 3.39 -14.69
C LYS A 48 -2.12 4.37 -13.67
N VAL A 49 -2.98 5.11 -12.98
CA VAL A 49 -2.60 5.98 -11.87
C VAL A 49 -2.36 5.11 -10.64
N LEU A 50 -1.10 4.87 -10.31
CA LEU A 50 -0.73 4.10 -9.12
C LEU A 50 -0.88 4.93 -7.84
N LEU A 51 -0.62 6.24 -7.91
CA LEU A 51 -0.74 7.14 -6.78
C LEU A 51 -1.03 8.56 -7.27
N ALA A 52 -2.07 9.16 -6.70
CA ALA A 52 -2.34 10.59 -6.74
C ALA A 52 -2.28 11.14 -5.31
N GLU A 53 -1.40 12.11 -5.05
CA GLU A 53 -1.22 12.68 -3.70
C GLU A 53 -1.36 14.22 -3.71
N PRO A 54 -2.47 14.77 -3.18
CA PRO A 54 -3.64 14.08 -2.62
C PRO A 54 -4.49 13.36 -3.69
N SER A 55 -5.43 12.49 -3.30
CA SER A 55 -6.39 11.86 -4.22
C SER A 55 -7.83 12.24 -3.81
N PRO A 56 -8.65 12.82 -4.70
CA PRO A 56 -8.33 13.29 -6.05
C PRO A 56 -7.36 14.48 -6.04
N MET A 57 -6.64 14.69 -7.16
CA MET A 57 -5.90 15.92 -7.41
C MET A 57 -6.09 16.44 -8.83
N LYS A 58 -6.00 17.76 -8.98
CA LYS A 58 -5.87 18.42 -10.27
C LYS A 58 -4.40 18.54 -10.65
N VAL A 59 -4.02 18.01 -11.80
CA VAL A 59 -2.63 18.06 -12.26
C VAL A 59 -2.24 19.50 -12.60
N ALA A 60 -1.19 20.00 -11.97
CA ALA A 60 -0.63 21.34 -12.17
C ALA A 60 0.78 21.25 -12.77
N ARG A 61 1.30 22.38 -13.27
CA ARG A 61 2.68 22.47 -13.79
C ARG A 61 3.75 22.11 -12.76
N SER A 62 3.45 22.30 -11.47
CA SER A 62 4.32 21.93 -10.34
C SER A 62 4.13 20.49 -9.87
N THR A 63 3.22 19.72 -10.46
CA THR A 63 3.01 18.32 -10.10
C THR A 63 4.22 17.50 -10.51
N ARG A 64 4.77 16.74 -9.55
CA ARG A 64 5.85 15.80 -9.80
C ARG A 64 5.26 14.52 -10.39
N VAL A 65 5.60 14.22 -11.64
CA VAL A 65 5.20 13.01 -12.35
C VAL A 65 6.34 12.00 -12.29
N GLU A 66 6.03 10.75 -11.99
CA GLU A 66 6.98 9.64 -11.93
C GLU A 66 6.39 8.42 -12.64
N PHE A 67 7.25 7.62 -13.28
CA PHE A 67 6.85 6.33 -13.86
C PHE A 67 7.33 5.17 -13.00
N SER A 68 6.44 4.21 -12.76
CA SER A 68 6.77 2.93 -12.15
C SER A 68 6.71 1.84 -13.21
N THR A 69 7.78 1.06 -13.30
CA THR A 69 7.82 -0.21 -14.05
C THR A 69 7.25 -1.38 -13.25
N GLY A 70 7.10 -1.23 -11.92
CA GLY A 70 6.54 -2.24 -11.02
C GLY A 70 5.05 -2.05 -10.74
N GLU A 71 4.37 -3.14 -10.41
CA GLU A 71 3.03 -3.10 -9.82
C GLU A 71 3.13 -2.72 -8.33
N VAL A 72 2.77 -1.48 -8.01
CA VAL A 72 2.51 -1.11 -6.62
C VAL A 72 1.07 -1.52 -6.31
N ARG A 73 0.91 -2.57 -5.50
CA ARG A 73 -0.39 -2.97 -4.97
C ARG A 73 -0.56 -2.35 -3.58
N ILE A 74 -1.44 -1.36 -3.49
CA ILE A 74 -1.85 -0.75 -2.22
C ILE A 74 -3.05 -1.54 -1.69
N ILE A 75 -2.98 -1.99 -0.45
CA ILE A 75 -4.08 -2.67 0.24
C ILE A 75 -4.31 -1.91 1.54
N ASP A 76 -5.42 -1.20 1.61
CA ASP A 76 -5.85 -0.50 2.81
C ASP A 76 -6.74 -1.43 3.65
N PHE A 77 -6.51 -1.44 4.97
CA PHE A 77 -7.35 -2.14 5.93
C PHE A 77 -7.95 -1.12 6.88
N GLU A 78 -9.28 -1.15 6.99
CA GLU A 78 -10.01 -0.39 8.00
C GLU A 78 -10.36 -1.33 9.17
N PHE A 79 -10.11 -0.86 10.39
CA PHE A 79 -10.42 -1.59 11.61
C PHE A 79 -11.24 -0.68 12.52
N ASP A 80 -12.22 -1.26 13.22
CA ASP A 80 -13.04 -0.54 14.19
C ASP A 80 -12.22 -0.13 15.42
N ASP A 81 -11.28 -0.98 15.82
CA ASP A 81 -10.38 -0.75 16.96
C ASP A 81 -9.09 -0.04 16.56
N PRO A 82 -8.55 0.85 17.41
CA PRO A 82 -7.29 1.50 17.15
C PRO A 82 -6.12 0.51 17.15
N ILE A 83 -5.26 0.61 16.14
CA ILE A 83 -4.03 -0.18 16.07
C ILE A 83 -3.04 0.36 17.12
N ARG A 84 -2.56 -0.51 18.01
CA ARG A 84 -1.54 -0.20 19.02
C ARG A 84 -0.13 -0.34 18.47
N ASP A 85 0.11 -1.38 17.67
CA ASP A 85 1.44 -1.68 17.10
C ASP A 85 1.33 -2.57 15.86
N VAL A 86 2.36 -2.55 15.01
CA VAL A 86 2.51 -3.44 13.85
C VAL A 86 3.93 -3.99 13.83
N ILE A 87 4.05 -5.31 13.91
CA ILE A 87 5.34 -6.00 14.00
C ILE A 87 5.55 -6.85 12.74
N SER A 88 6.58 -6.55 11.95
CA SER A 88 6.97 -7.37 10.80
C SER A 88 7.76 -8.60 11.25
N PHE A 89 7.50 -9.75 10.62
CA PHE A 89 8.24 -10.99 10.80
C PHE A 89 8.32 -11.77 9.47
N GLU A 90 9.00 -12.92 9.46
CA GLU A 90 9.35 -13.60 8.20
C GLU A 90 8.13 -14.00 7.36
N LYS A 91 7.02 -14.40 8.00
CA LYS A 91 5.80 -14.84 7.30
C LYS A 91 4.80 -13.71 7.01
N GLY A 92 5.03 -12.49 7.51
CA GLY A 92 4.14 -11.35 7.27
C GLY A 92 4.15 -10.31 8.38
N PHE A 93 2.97 -9.95 8.86
CA PHE A 93 2.78 -8.85 9.82
C PHE A 93 1.87 -9.28 10.98
N VAL A 94 2.17 -8.79 12.18
CA VAL A 94 1.32 -8.92 13.36
C VAL A 94 0.76 -7.54 13.69
N VAL A 95 -0.55 -7.39 13.58
CA VAL A 95 -1.28 -6.17 13.99
C VAL A 95 -1.79 -6.38 15.40
N VAL A 96 -1.41 -5.48 16.30
CA VAL A 96 -1.72 -5.55 17.73
C VAL A 96 -2.72 -4.45 18.07
N PHE A 97 -3.85 -4.85 18.64
CA PHE A 97 -4.90 -3.98 19.17
C PHE A 97 -4.84 -4.00 20.72
N PRO A 98 -5.69 -3.24 21.45
CA PRO A 98 -5.68 -3.25 22.92
C PRO A 98 -5.85 -4.64 23.54
N ASN A 99 -6.74 -5.46 22.99
CA ASN A 99 -7.10 -6.78 23.51
C ASN A 99 -7.11 -7.87 22.42
N LYS A 100 -6.56 -7.61 21.24
CA LYS A 100 -6.64 -8.51 20.07
C LYS A 100 -5.33 -8.56 19.32
N VAL A 101 -5.04 -9.73 18.74
CA VAL A 101 -3.89 -9.95 17.86
C VAL A 101 -4.38 -10.50 16.54
N LEU A 102 -3.96 -9.89 15.43
CA LEU A 102 -4.23 -10.31 14.06
C LEU A 102 -2.90 -10.58 13.35
N ILE A 103 -2.77 -11.73 12.69
CA ILE A 103 -1.60 -12.07 11.88
C ILE A 103 -2.04 -12.09 10.41
N LEU A 104 -1.35 -11.31 9.59
CA LEU A 104 -1.52 -11.24 8.15
C LEU A 104 -0.28 -11.82 7.46
N ASN A 105 -0.47 -12.50 6.32
CA ASN A 105 0.64 -12.82 5.43
C ASN A 105 1.08 -11.57 4.61
N HIS A 106 2.14 -11.70 3.82
CA HIS A 106 2.63 -10.61 2.95
C HIS A 106 1.62 -10.12 1.91
N ASN A 107 0.58 -10.90 1.62
CA ASN A 107 -0.51 -10.52 0.72
C ASN A 107 -1.69 -9.84 1.45
N GLY A 108 -1.57 -9.59 2.76
CA GLY A 108 -2.64 -9.03 3.58
C GLY A 108 -3.76 -10.03 3.94
N GLN A 109 -3.59 -11.33 3.69
CA GLN A 109 -4.59 -12.33 4.07
C GLN A 109 -4.45 -12.69 5.55
N LYS A 110 -5.58 -12.76 6.26
CA LYS A 110 -5.64 -13.16 7.67
C LYS A 110 -5.26 -14.64 7.83
N ILE A 111 -4.18 -14.88 8.57
CA ILE A 111 -3.73 -16.23 8.96
C ILE A 111 -4.26 -16.62 10.35
N TYR A 112 -4.29 -15.66 11.28
CA TYR A 112 -4.72 -15.89 12.66
C TYR A 112 -5.35 -14.64 13.24
N SER A 113 -6.33 -14.81 14.11
CA SER A 113 -6.93 -13.71 14.88
C SER A 113 -7.48 -14.27 16.17
N ASP A 114 -7.17 -13.63 17.29
CA ASP A 114 -7.78 -13.96 18.56
C ASP A 114 -7.83 -12.76 19.50
N GLU A 115 -8.78 -12.83 20.42
CA GLU A 115 -9.03 -11.82 21.45
C GLU A 115 -8.61 -12.37 22.81
N PHE A 116 -8.11 -11.49 23.65
CA PHE A 116 -7.55 -11.80 24.95
C PHE A 116 -8.14 -10.83 25.96
N GLU A 117 -8.73 -11.35 27.04
CA GLU A 117 -9.22 -10.52 28.15
C GLU A 117 -8.13 -9.60 28.71
N GLU A 118 -6.88 -10.07 28.73
CA GLU A 118 -5.71 -9.32 29.20
C GLU A 118 -4.52 -9.61 28.25
N LEU A 119 -4.24 -8.68 27.33
CA LEU A 119 -3.11 -8.78 26.40
C LEU A 119 -1.91 -7.97 26.91
N ASN A 120 -0.88 -8.67 27.39
CA ASN A 120 0.27 -8.01 28.02
C ASN A 120 1.35 -7.63 27.02
N LYS A 121 1.80 -8.60 26.20
CA LYS A 121 2.91 -8.40 25.28
C LYS A 121 2.77 -9.29 24.04
N VAL A 122 3.16 -8.73 22.90
CA VAL A 122 3.35 -9.49 21.66
C VAL A 122 4.80 -9.29 21.23
N SER A 123 5.45 -10.37 20.82
CA SER A 123 6.80 -10.33 20.26
C SER A 123 6.94 -11.37 19.16
N VAL A 124 7.87 -11.16 18.25
CA VAL A 124 8.13 -12.08 17.13
C VAL A 124 9.57 -12.59 17.20
N SER A 125 9.77 -13.83 16.76
CA SER A 125 11.09 -14.44 16.58
C SER A 125 11.07 -15.25 15.28
N LYS A 126 11.69 -14.72 14.23
CA LYS A 126 11.71 -15.26 12.86
C LYS A 126 10.31 -15.62 12.36
N GLU A 127 9.91 -16.88 12.51
CA GLU A 127 8.64 -17.44 12.03
C GLU A 127 7.57 -17.59 13.13
N THR A 128 7.92 -17.35 14.41
CA THR A 128 7.02 -17.57 15.53
C THR A 128 6.57 -16.26 16.18
N VAL A 129 5.27 -16.15 16.44
CA VAL A 129 4.68 -15.06 17.22
C VAL A 129 4.46 -15.55 18.65
N VAL A 130 4.91 -14.77 19.63
CA VAL A 130 4.80 -15.05 21.05
C VAL A 130 3.86 -14.02 21.68
N ILE A 131 2.78 -14.51 22.28
CA ILE A 131 1.75 -13.69 22.92
C ILE A 131 1.73 -14.01 24.42
N VAL A 132 2.01 -13.02 25.24
CA VAL A 132 1.86 -13.08 26.70
C VAL A 132 0.50 -12.50 27.06
N HIS A 133 -0.33 -13.29 27.73
CA HIS A 133 -1.70 -12.91 28.05
C HIS A 133 -2.15 -13.46 29.41
N GLY A 134 -3.17 -12.83 30.01
CA GLY A 134 -3.58 -13.12 31.37
C GLY A 134 -2.42 -12.96 32.36
N LYS A 135 -2.57 -13.52 33.57
CA LYS A 135 -1.52 -13.39 34.59
C LYS A 135 -0.24 -14.16 34.26
N ASN A 136 -0.35 -15.40 33.79
CA ASN A 136 0.79 -16.33 33.64
C ASN A 136 0.69 -17.21 32.37
N LYS A 137 0.03 -16.74 31.30
CA LYS A 137 -0.13 -17.54 30.08
C LYS A 137 0.73 -17.00 28.95
N LEU A 138 1.25 -17.93 28.16
CA LEU A 138 2.04 -17.65 26.97
C LEU A 138 1.55 -18.54 25.84
N ARG A 139 1.36 -17.96 24.66
CA ARG A 139 0.96 -18.66 23.44
C ARG A 139 2.00 -18.46 22.35
N PHE A 140 2.40 -19.55 21.74
CA PHE A 140 3.16 -19.55 20.50
C PHE A 140 2.21 -19.75 19.33
N VAL A 141 2.28 -18.87 18.35
CA VAL A 141 1.59 -19.03 17.07
C VAL A 141 2.67 -19.22 16.01
N LYS A 142 2.58 -20.33 15.27
CA LYS A 142 3.47 -20.70 14.15
C LYS A 142 2.62 -20.71 12.88
N PRO A 143 2.54 -19.58 12.16
CA PRO A 143 1.70 -19.42 10.98
C PRO A 143 2.21 -20.22 9.78
#